data_AF-A0AA88HVV0-F1
#
_entry.id   AF-A0AA88HVV0-F1
#
_cell.length_a   1.000
_cell.length_b   1.000
_cell.length_c   1.000
_cell.angle_alpha   90.00
_cell.angle_beta   90.00
_cell.angle_gamma   90.00
#
_symmetry.space_group_name_H-M   'P 1'
#
loop_
_entity.id
_entity.type
_entity.pdbx_description
1 polymer ?
#
loop_
_entity_poly.entity_id
_entity_poly.type
_entity_poly.pdbx_seq_one_letter_code
_entity_poly.pdbx_strand_id
1 'polypeptide(L)'
;MTPKITSGLMNYETVCDRIVIAHLKGQSNDLTLLSAYANIHDAFDHLKDKFYADLQLTLSKIPRKYILVIGSDFIARIGTRLIVSGPLATLAWATVVLKELVFSFLLC
;
A
#
# COMPACT_ATOMS: atom_id res chain seq x y z
N MET A 1 29.07 -10.38 -2.19
CA MET A 1 28.57 -10.44 -3.59
C MET A 1 27.07 -10.21 -3.52
N THR A 2 26.64 -8.96 -3.58
CA THR A 2 25.22 -8.58 -3.50
C THR A 2 24.53 -8.92 -4.82
N PRO A 3 23.36 -9.58 -4.82
CA PRO A 3 22.67 -9.91 -6.05
C PRO A 3 22.30 -8.60 -6.77
N LYS A 4 22.70 -8.51 -8.03
CA LYS A 4 22.47 -7.37 -8.93
C LYS A 4 20.96 -7.27 -9.20
N ILE A 5 20.23 -6.52 -8.36
CA ILE A 5 18.84 -6.13 -8.64
C ILE A 5 18.90 -5.03 -9.70
N THR A 6 19.10 -5.38 -10.97
CA THR A 6 19.22 -4.36 -12.05
C THR A 6 18.58 -4.80 -13.35
N SER A 7 17.94 -5.97 -13.42
CA SER A 7 17.21 -6.40 -14.62
C SER A 7 15.75 -5.93 -14.64
N GLY A 8 15.20 -5.48 -13.51
CA GLY A 8 13.78 -5.16 -13.38
C GLY A 8 13.45 -3.72 -12.97
N LEU A 9 14.39 -2.91 -12.48
CA LEU A 9 14.07 -1.53 -12.06
C LEU A 9 13.98 -0.60 -13.27
N MET A 10 12.79 -0.08 -13.56
CA MET A 10 12.57 0.84 -14.69
C MET A 10 12.89 2.28 -14.28
N ASN A 11 12.32 2.72 -13.17
CA ASN A 11 12.63 4.01 -12.57
C ASN A 11 12.33 3.94 -11.07
N TYR A 12 12.83 4.94 -10.35
CA TYR A 12 12.37 5.23 -9.00
C TYR A 12 12.42 6.75 -8.81
N GLU A 13 11.55 7.26 -7.95
CA GLU A 13 11.58 8.65 -7.51
C GLU A 13 11.33 8.74 -6.01
N THR A 14 12.03 9.67 -5.38
CA THR A 14 11.78 10.10 -4.01
C THR A 14 10.86 11.31 -4.08
N VAL A 15 9.56 11.11 -3.85
CA VAL A 15 8.56 12.20 -3.90
C VAL A 15 8.82 13.19 -2.76
N CYS A 16 9.16 12.66 -1.58
CA CYS A 16 9.66 13.41 -0.43
C CYS A 16 10.52 12.50 0.44
N ASP A 17 11.09 13.03 1.53
CA ASP A 17 11.91 12.27 2.50
C ASP A 17 11.22 11.02 3.07
N ARG A 18 9.89 10.94 2.92
CA ARG A 18 9.05 9.88 3.48
C ARG A 18 8.28 9.07 2.45
N ILE A 19 8.35 9.40 1.17
CA ILE A 19 7.63 8.69 0.11
C ILE A 19 8.62 8.35 -0.99
N VAL A 20 8.79 7.06 -1.21
CA VAL A 20 9.59 6.52 -2.31
C VAL A 20 8.70 5.62 -3.15
N ILE A 21 8.77 5.81 -4.46
CA ILE A 21 8.08 4.98 -5.42
C ILE A 21 9.10 4.41 -6.40
N ALA A 22 8.96 3.12 -6.71
CA ALA A 22 9.80 2.43 -7.65
C ALA A 22 8.93 1.65 -8.62
N HIS A 23 9.19 1.81 -9.91
CA HIS A 23 8.51 1.05 -10.94
C HIS A 23 9.41 -0.08 -11.42
N LEU A 24 8.89 -1.29 -11.36
CA LEU A 24 9.57 -2.52 -11.73
C LEU A 24 8.91 -3.11 -12.97
N LYS A 25 9.73 -3.56 -13.91
CA LYS A 25 9.31 -4.34 -15.06
C LYS A 25 8.91 -5.73 -14.56
N GLY A 26 7.65 -6.08 -14.77
CA GLY A 26 7.17 -7.43 -14.53
C GLY A 26 7.06 -8.22 -15.82
N GLN A 27 6.92 -9.55 -15.69
CA GLN A 27 6.81 -10.44 -16.85
C GLN A 27 5.47 -10.31 -17.56
N SER A 28 4.37 -10.19 -16.81
CA SER A 28 3.01 -10.05 -17.35
C SER A 28 2.45 -8.65 -17.17
N ASN A 29 2.59 -8.08 -15.97
CA ASN A 29 2.23 -6.70 -15.66
C ASN A 29 3.39 -6.03 -14.96
N ASP A 30 3.65 -4.77 -15.30
CA ASP A 30 4.61 -3.95 -14.55
C ASP A 30 4.09 -3.70 -13.13
N LEU A 31 5.02 -3.54 -12.21
CA LEU A 31 4.78 -3.42 -10.77
C LEU A 31 5.21 -2.04 -10.31
N THR A 32 4.46 -1.47 -9.37
CA THR A 32 4.81 -0.23 -8.68
C THR A 32 4.88 -0.52 -7.19
N LEU A 33 6.06 -0.32 -6.62
CA LEU A 33 6.29 -0.39 -5.19
C LEU A 33 6.23 1.03 -4.64
N LEU A 34 5.30 1.30 -3.73
CA LEU A 34 5.25 2.55 -2.98
C LEU A 34 5.55 2.25 -1.52
N SER A 35 6.61 2.86 -1.01
CA SER A 35 6.95 2.87 0.41
C SER A 35 6.68 4.27 0.94
N ALA A 36 5.79 4.38 1.92
CA ALA A 36 5.51 5.66 2.57
C ALA A 36 5.59 5.55 4.09
N TYR A 37 6.28 6.49 4.73
CA TYR A 37 6.38 6.58 6.18
C TYR A 37 5.51 7.74 6.66
N ALA A 38 4.40 7.45 7.33
CA ALA A 38 3.49 8.49 7.77
C ALA A 38 4.15 9.46 8.76
N ASN A 39 3.68 10.71 8.78
CA ASN A 39 4.07 11.66 9.82
C ASN A 39 3.64 11.16 11.20
N ILE A 40 4.53 11.26 12.18
CA ILE A 40 4.26 10.89 13.58
C ILE A 40 3.12 11.78 14.08
N HIS A 41 2.27 11.24 14.95
CA HIS A 41 1.04 11.85 15.46
C HIS A 41 1.19 13.34 15.85
N ASP A 42 2.34 13.73 16.38
CA ASP A 42 2.59 15.09 16.90
C ASP A 42 3.10 16.09 15.85
N ALA A 43 3.19 15.69 14.57
CA ALA A 43 3.45 16.63 13.49
C ALA A 43 2.29 17.63 13.36
N PHE A 44 2.62 18.86 12.98
CA PHE A 44 1.61 19.88 12.69
C PHE A 44 0.62 19.41 11.61
N ASP A 45 -0.66 19.73 11.76
CA ASP A 45 -1.71 19.21 10.89
C ASP A 45 -1.49 19.57 9.41
N HIS A 46 -0.97 20.76 9.12
CA HIS A 46 -0.62 21.16 7.75
C HIS A 46 0.45 20.26 7.10
N LEU A 47 1.35 19.66 7.87
CA LEU A 47 2.34 18.71 7.38
C LEU A 47 1.71 17.34 7.10
N LYS A 48 0.71 16.94 7.89
CA LYS A 48 -0.06 15.70 7.66
C LYS A 48 -0.91 15.84 6.39
N ASP A 49 -1.63 16.95 6.25
CA ASP A 49 -2.48 17.21 5.09
C ASP A 49 -1.65 17.25 3.81
N LYS A 50 -0.51 17.95 3.84
CA LYS A 50 0.43 17.96 2.71
C LYS A 50 0.92 16.55 2.36
N PHE A 51 1.32 15.76 3.35
CA PHE A 51 1.76 14.38 3.12
C PHE A 51 0.69 13.54 2.43
N TYR A 52 -0.56 13.58 2.91
CA TYR A 52 -1.65 12.80 2.31
C TYR A 52 -2.05 13.33 0.92
N ALA A 53 -1.95 14.65 0.70
CA ALA A 53 -2.15 15.24 -0.62
C ALA A 53 -1.08 14.77 -1.63
N ASP A 54 0.20 14.82 -1.23
CA ASP A 54 1.32 14.36 -2.06
C ASP A 54 1.23 12.86 -2.36
N LEU A 55 0.83 12.05 -1.37
CA LEU A 55 0.58 10.62 -1.54
C LEU A 55 -0.55 10.37 -2.54
N GLN A 56 -1.68 11.06 -2.40
CA GLN A 56 -2.83 10.91 -3.30
C GLN A 56 -2.47 11.32 -4.74
N LEU A 57 -1.75 12.41 -4.91
CA LEU A 57 -1.26 12.87 -6.22
C LEU A 57 -0.31 11.84 -6.84
N THR A 58 0.60 11.26 -6.04
CA THR A 58 1.51 10.21 -6.50
C THR A 58 0.75 8.97 -6.98
N LEU A 59 -0.21 8.49 -6.18
CA LEU A 59 -1.06 7.35 -6.53
C LEU A 59 -1.88 7.60 -7.81
N SER A 60 -2.35 8.82 -8.03
CA SER A 60 -3.15 9.19 -9.20
C SER A 60 -2.38 9.13 -10.52
N LYS A 61 -1.05 9.26 -10.47
CA LYS A 61 -0.16 9.20 -11.65
C LYS A 61 0.15 7.76 -12.07
N ILE A 62 -0.10 6.77 -11.20
CA ILE A 62 0.24 5.37 -11.47
C ILE A 62 -0.73 4.80 -12.52
N PRO A 63 -0.24 4.21 -13.62
CA PRO A 63 -1.10 3.57 -14.61
C PRO A 63 -1.94 2.46 -13.97
N ARG A 64 -3.26 2.44 -14.22
CA ARG A 64 -4.18 1.42 -13.67
C ARG A 64 -3.83 -0.02 -14.03
N LYS A 65 -3.07 -0.22 -15.11
CA LYS A 65 -2.59 -1.53 -15.57
C LYS A 65 -1.44 -2.09 -14.73
N TYR A 66 -0.81 -1.25 -13.90
CA TYR A 66 0.29 -1.67 -13.05
C TYR A 66 -0.24 -2.30 -11.76
N ILE A 67 0.42 -3.35 -11.31
CA ILE A 67 0.18 -3.89 -9.98
C ILE A 67 0.76 -2.90 -8.98
N LEU A 68 -0.06 -2.42 -8.04
CA LEU A 68 0.36 -1.48 -7.01
C LEU A 68 0.52 -2.22 -5.69
N VAL A 69 1.74 -2.20 -5.14
CA VAL A 69 2.02 -2.69 -3.80
C VAL A 69 2.41 -1.48 -2.96
N ILE A 70 1.58 -1.21 -1.95
CA ILE A 70 1.81 -0.18 -0.96
C ILE A 70 2.28 -0.87 0.32
N GLY A 71 3.45 -0.48 0.83
CA GLY A 71 3.99 -0.99 2.08
C GLY A 71 4.57 0.14 2.94
N SER A 72 4.99 -0.21 4.15
CA SER A 72 5.48 0.67 5.23
C SER A 72 4.40 1.11 6.23
N ASP A 73 4.82 1.90 7.22
CA ASP A 73 4.10 2.27 8.43
C ASP A 73 3.14 3.45 8.16
N PHE A 74 1.90 3.11 7.81
CA PHE A 74 0.81 4.06 7.73
C PHE A 74 0.16 4.21 9.11
N ILE A 75 0.67 5.14 9.91
CA ILE A 75 0.04 5.58 11.15
C ILE A 75 -1.19 6.43 10.79
N ALA A 76 -2.27 5.78 10.38
CA ALA A 76 -3.54 6.42 10.02
C ALA A 76 -4.64 6.00 11.00
N ARG A 77 -5.31 6.98 11.61
CA ARG A 77 -6.58 6.73 12.31
C ARG A 77 -7.67 6.59 11.26
N ILE A 78 -7.90 5.37 10.80
CA ILE A 78 -9.08 5.07 9.98
C ILE A 78 -10.29 5.27 10.88
N GLY A 79 -11.20 6.18 10.51
CA GLY A 79 -12.41 6.44 11.28
C GLY A 79 -13.14 5.13 11.58
N THR A 80 -13.52 4.92 12.83
CA THR A 80 -14.24 3.73 13.29
C THR A 80 -15.61 3.66 12.64
N ARG A 81 -15.70 3.03 11.47
CA ARG A 81 -16.87 2.26 11.10
C ARG A 81 -16.65 0.86 11.67
N LEU A 82 -17.20 0.65 12.87
CA LEU A 82 -17.18 -0.57 13.69
C LEU A 82 -16.21 -1.68 13.22
N ILE A 83 -15.00 -1.67 13.77
CA ILE A 83 -14.16 -2.87 13.84
C ILE A 83 -14.23 -3.31 15.30
N VAL A 84 -14.98 -4.38 15.55
CA VAL A 84 -15.13 -4.97 16.89
C VAL A 84 -13.76 -5.48 17.35
N SER A 85 -13.20 -4.87 18.39
CA SER A 85 -11.94 -5.29 19.01
C SER A 85 -12.24 -6.09 20.28
N GLY A 86 -11.93 -7.39 20.24
CA GLY A 86 -12.00 -8.32 21.37
C GLY A 86 -11.61 -9.73 20.88
N PRO A 87 -11.34 -10.71 21.78
CA PRO A 87 -10.81 -12.03 21.40
C PRO A 87 -11.73 -12.87 20.50
N LEU A 88 -12.96 -12.42 20.25
CA LEU A 88 -13.87 -12.97 19.23
C LEU A 88 -13.58 -12.47 17.80
N ALA A 89 -12.76 -11.42 17.63
CA ALA A 89 -12.39 -10.89 16.31
C ALA A 89 -11.53 -11.90 15.52
N THR A 90 -10.68 -12.69 16.18
CA THR A 90 -9.81 -13.67 15.51
C THR A 90 -10.60 -14.77 14.79
N LEU A 91 -11.80 -15.11 15.27
CA LEU A 91 -12.68 -16.09 14.62
C LEU A 91 -13.50 -15.47 13.47
N ALA A 92 -13.80 -14.17 13.53
CA ALA A 92 -14.47 -13.46 12.45
C ALA A 92 -13.57 -13.27 11.22
N TRP A 93 -12.28 -12.97 11.41
CA TRP A 93 -11.31 -12.85 10.31
C TRP A 93 -11.12 -14.17 9.55
N ALA A 94 -11.10 -15.31 10.25
CA ALA A 94 -11.03 -16.63 9.60
C ALA A 94 -12.28 -16.93 8.76
N THR A 95 -13.46 -16.47 9.18
CA THR A 95 -14.72 -16.75 8.48
C THR A 95 -14.91 -15.87 7.24
N VAL A 96 -14.43 -14.63 7.26
CA VAL A 96 -14.48 -13.72 6.09
C VAL A 96 -13.47 -14.16 5.03
N VAL A 97 -12.25 -14.55 5.43
CA VAL A 97 -11.23 -15.05 4.49
C VAL A 97 -11.67 -16.36 3.83
N LEU A 98 -12.34 -17.27 4.54
CA LEU A 98 -12.86 -18.50 3.93
C LEU A 98 -14.05 -18.27 2.98
N LYS A 99 -14.92 -17.28 3.22
CA LYS A 99 -16.05 -17.00 2.30
C LYS A 99 -15.58 -16.38 0.98
N GLU A 100 -14.61 -15.48 1.02
CA GLU A 100 -14.05 -14.87 -0.18
C GLU A 100 -13.17 -15.85 -0.98
N LEU A 101 -12.48 -16.80 -0.32
CA LEU A 101 -11.73 -17.85 -1.02
C LEU A 101 -12.64 -18.88 -1.71
N VAL A 102 -13.80 -19.22 -1.12
CA VAL A 102 -14.75 -20.15 -1.76
C VAL A 102 -15.52 -19.46 -2.89
N PHE A 103 -15.83 -18.16 -2.79
CA PHE A 103 -16.52 -17.44 -3.87
C PHE A 103 -15.63 -17.26 -5.11
N SER A 104 -14.31 -17.20 -4.95
CA SER A 104 -13.39 -17.11 -6.10
C SER A 104 -13.08 -18.46 -6.77
N PHE A 105 -13.49 -19.59 -6.19
CA PHE A 105 -13.28 -20.93 -6.77
C PHE A 105 -14.54 -21.56 -7.40
N LEU A 106 -15.71 -20.92 -7.30
CA LEU A 106 -16.98 -21.43 -7.85
C LEU A 106 -17.52 -20.64 -9.07
N LEU A 107 -16.71 -19.75 -9.65
CA LEU A 107 -17.04 -19.04 -10.90
C LEU A 107 -15.97 -19.17 -11.98
N CYS A 108 -15.26 -20.30 -11.98
CA CYS A 108 -14.59 -20.83 -13.16
C CYS A 108 -15.05 -22.27 -13.42
#